data_AF-A0A257P8P9-F1
#
_entry.id   AF-A0A257P8P9-F1
#
_cell.length_a   1.000
_cell.length_b   1.000
_cell.length_c   1.000
_cell.angle_alpha   90.00
_cell.angle_beta   90.00
_cell.angle_gamma   90.00
#
_symmetry.space_group_name_H-M   'P 1'
#
loop_
_entity.id
_entity.type
_entity.pdbx_description
1 polymer ?
#
loop_
_entity_poly.entity_id
_entity_poly.type
_entity_poly.pdbx_seq_one_letter_code
_entity_poly.pdbx_strand_id
1 'polypeptide(L)' 'WDPRDVIHHCGSGVSGCHNLLAMMHAGLDGSLLYPGSWSEWCADPSRPVAKGREPGRI' A
#
# COMPACT_ATOMS: atom_id res chain seq x y z
N TRP A 1 6.22 -13.25 -10.37
CA TRP A 1 5.50 -12.57 -9.29
C TRP A 1 4.13 -12.16 -9.83
N ASP A 2 3.05 -12.36 -9.08
CA ASP A 2 1.66 -12.14 -9.54
C ASP A 2 1.21 -10.71 -9.16
N PRO A 3 0.74 -9.87 -10.10
CA PRO A 3 0.23 -8.53 -9.80
C PRO A 3 -0.76 -8.47 -8.64
N ARG A 4 -1.54 -9.53 -8.43
CA ARG A 4 -2.53 -9.64 -7.35
C ARG A 4 -1.91 -9.71 -5.96
N ASP A 5 -0.62 -9.99 -5.85
CA ASP A 5 0.10 -10.00 -4.57
C ASP A 5 0.59 -8.59 -4.17
N VAL A 6 0.45 -7.55 -5.01
CA VAL A 6 0.85 -6.16 -4.66
C VAL A 6 -0.35 -5.43 -4.11
N ILE A 7 -0.12 -4.80 -2.96
CA ILE A 7 -1.05 -3.88 -2.33
C ILE A 7 -0.39 -2.51 -2.28
N HIS A 8 -1.02 -1.52 -2.91
CA HIS A 8 -0.59 -0.13 -2.85
C HIS A 8 -1.17 0.54 -1.61
N HIS A 9 -0.39 1.41 -0.97
CA HIS A 9 -0.85 2.27 0.11
C HIS A 9 -0.05 3.58 0.10
N CYS A 10 -0.57 4.60 0.78
CA CYS A 10 0.20 5.83 1.03
C CYS A 10 -0.20 6.43 2.40
N GLY A 11 -0.28 7.76 2.51
CA GLY A 11 -0.83 8.45 3.67
C GLY A 11 -2.34 8.22 3.82
N SER A 12 -3.10 8.58 2.77
CA SER A 12 -4.57 8.64 2.77
C SER A 12 -5.23 7.85 1.63
N GLY A 13 -4.49 6.97 0.97
CA GLY A 13 -4.94 6.20 -0.19
C GLY A 13 -4.86 6.91 -1.54
N VAL A 14 -4.91 8.25 -1.57
CA VAL A 14 -5.00 9.04 -2.81
C VAL A 14 -3.82 8.82 -3.76
N SER A 15 -2.58 8.91 -3.26
CA SER A 15 -1.40 8.66 -4.09
C SER A 15 -1.26 7.19 -4.49
N GLY A 16 -1.75 6.25 -3.67
CA GLY A 16 -1.74 4.82 -3.99
C GLY A 16 -2.55 4.48 -5.24
N CYS A 17 -3.62 5.22 -5.52
CA CYS A 17 -4.43 5.06 -6.74
C CYS A 17 -3.60 5.26 -8.03
N HIS A 18 -2.59 6.13 -8.00
CA HIS A 18 -1.75 6.38 -9.18
C HIS A 18 -0.91 5.16 -9.52
N ASN A 19 -0.39 4.45 -8.52
CA ASN A 19 0.37 3.21 -8.74
C ASN A 19 -0.53 2.10 -9.27
N LEU A 20 -1.77 1.98 -8.75
CA LEU A 20 -2.77 1.04 -9.27
C LEU A 20 -3.08 1.33 -10.75
N LEU A 21 -3.28 2.60 -11.11
CA LEU A 21 -3.50 3.01 -12.50
C LEU A 21 -2.29 2.71 -13.39
N ALA A 22 -1.08 2.99 -12.91
CA ALA A 22 0.15 2.71 -13.63
C ALA A 22 0.34 1.20 -13.89
N MET A 23 0.01 0.35 -12.91
CA MET A 23 0.03 -1.11 -13.06
C MET A 23 -0.92 -1.57 -14.18
N MET A 24 -2.18 -1.12 -14.16
CA MET A 24 -3.13 -1.43 -15.23
C MET A 24 -2.64 -0.93 -16.60
N HIS A 25 -2.13 0.30 -16.66
CA HIS A 25 -1.59 0.87 -17.91
C HIS A 25 -0.40 0.07 -18.46
N ALA A 26 0.40 -0.53 -17.57
CA ALA A 26 1.52 -1.39 -17.94
C ALA A 26 1.11 -2.85 -18.29
N GLY A 27 -0.19 -3.18 -18.29
CA GLY A 27 -0.69 -4.54 -18.52
C GLY A 27 -0.49 -5.49 -17.33
N LEU A 28 -0.31 -4.93 -16.12
CA LEU A 28 -0.13 -5.66 -14.87
C LEU A 28 -1.43 -5.59 -14.03
N ASP A 29 -2.53 -6.04 -14.62
CA ASP A 29 -3.85 -5.98 -13.99
C ASP A 29 -3.95 -6.87 -12.75
N GLY A 30 -4.79 -6.44 -11.79
CA GLY A 30 -5.14 -7.22 -10.61
C GLY A 30 -4.48 -6.81 -9.30
N SER A 31 -3.55 -5.85 -9.30
CA SER A 31 -3.02 -5.28 -8.04
C SER A 31 -4.11 -4.59 -7.22
N LEU A 32 -3.93 -4.53 -5.91
CA LEU A 32 -4.92 -4.05 -4.96
C LEU A 32 -4.51 -2.71 -4.34
N LEU A 33 -5.49 -1.97 -3.84
CA LEU A 33 -5.29 -0.75 -3.05
C LEU A 33 -5.78 -1.01 -1.63
N TYR A 34 -5.01 -0.61 -0.62
CA TYR A 34 -5.49 -0.45 0.75
C TYR A 34 -5.94 1.01 0.96
N PRO A 35 -7.24 1.34 0.88
CA PRO A 35 -7.69 2.73 0.77
C PRO A 35 -7.48 3.54 2.04
N GLY A 36 -7.71 2.94 3.22
CA GLY A 36 -7.52 3.66 4.48
C GLY A 36 -6.06 3.96 4.81
N SER A 37 -5.13 3.16 4.25
CA SER A 37 -3.70 3.52 4.18
C SER A 37 -3.11 3.84 5.56
N TRP A 38 -2.09 4.69 5.65
CA TRP A 38 -1.46 5.04 6.91
C TRP A 38 -2.43 5.67 7.91
N SER A 39 -3.34 6.55 7.47
CA SER A 39 -4.33 7.19 8.36
C SER A 39 -5.21 6.19 9.09
N GLU A 40 -5.66 5.12 8.42
CA GLU A 40 -6.40 4.04 9.07
C GLU A 40 -5.48 3.14 9.90
N TRP A 41 -4.28 2.82 9.41
CA TRP A 41 -3.34 1.96 10.12
C TRP A 41 -2.91 2.55 11.46
N CYS A 42 -2.51 3.82 11.48
CA CYS A 42 -2.00 4.49 12.68
C CYS A 42 -3.09 4.89 13.67
N ALA A 43 -4.37 4.80 13.30
CA ALA A 43 -5.48 5.08 14.21
C ALA A 43 -5.60 4.04 15.33
N ASP A 44 -5.05 2.83 15.11
CA ASP A 44 -4.94 1.79 16.12
C ASP A 44 -3.49 1.69 16.61
N PRO A 45 -3.17 2.17 17.83
CA PRO A 45 -1.81 2.17 18.34
C PRO A 45 -1.30 0.77 18.70
N SER A 46 -2.15 -0.27 18.69
CA SER A 46 -1.73 -1.65 18.95
C SER A 46 -1.08 -2.33 17.72
N ARG A 47 -1.26 -1.76 16.52
CA ARG A 47 -0.71 -2.31 15.28
C ARG A 47 0.79 -2.06 15.19
N PRO A 48 1.57 -3.00 14.61
CA PRO A 48 3.01 -2.83 14.46
C PRO A 48 3.33 -1.68 13.51
N VAL A 49 4.38 -0.93 13.83
CA VAL A 49 4.88 0.21 13.04
C VAL A 49 6.40 0.15 12.98
N ALA A 50 6.94 0.12 11.77
CA ALA A 50 8.38 0.32 11.53
C ALA A 50 8.72 1.81 11.47
N LYS A 51 9.91 2.19 11.94
CA LYS A 51 10.45 3.56 11.88
C LYS A 51 11.89 3.53 11.36
N GLY A 52 12.34 4.62 10.75
CA GLY A 52 13.68 4.70 10.16
C GLY A 52 13.67 4.30 8.68
N ARG A 53 14.84 3.93 8.14
CA ARG A 53 15.02 3.65 6.70
C ARG A 53 14.89 2.17 6.33
N GLU A 54 14.94 1.29 7.32
CA GLU A 54 14.89 -0.15 7.10
C GLU A 54 13.44 -0.66 7.13
N PRO A 55 13.10 -1.65 6.29
CA PRO A 55 11.82 -2.33 6.38
C PRO A 55 11.63 -2.98 7.76
N GLY A 56 10.39 -2.94 8.27
CA GLY A 56 10.03 -3.70 9.47
C GLY A 56 10.15 -5.19 9.21
N ARG A 57 10.67 -5.94 10.20
CA ARG A 57 10.48 -7.40 10.25
C ARG A 57 9.18 -7.66 11.01
N ILE A 58 8.30 -8.41 10.37
CA ILE A 58 7.10 -9.00 10.97
C ILE A 58 7.42 -10.41 11.46
#